data_AF-A0A7C7H5D0-F1
#
_entry.id   AF-A0A7C7H5D0-F1
#
_cell.length_a   1.000
_cell.length_b   1.000
_cell.length_c   1.000
_cell.angle_alpha   90.00
_cell.angle_beta   90.00
_cell.angle_gamma   90.00
#
_symmetry.space_group_name_H-M   'P 1'
#
loop_
_entity.id
_entity.type
_entity.pdbx_description
1 polymer ?
#
loop_
_entity_poly.entity_id
_entity_poly.type
_entity_poly.pdbx_seq_one_letter_code
_entity_poly.pdbx_strand_id
1 'polypeptide(L)'
;MDDIIVQTPAVASAYQYSFDGSAYSTSNNFDSLGAGTYSVKVMDAKGCEDSTTVTIVEPAAMGIAISTTTANCGVGGSATVTVSGGSTPYSYLWDDPNAQTTAIATGLIADYYTVNITDSNGCTGMVADSVLGTPPITLDTAKMDPSACGVLDGYAVVSVLTGTAPYAYSWDDLGTQSTDTASGLSAGIYNVTVTDIKFCVGYATVVLSDFGAPTVTISDSNQVNCMGGSDGDATAFTFGGSGTLTYSWSTTPAQTNAQATGLSSGTYTVTVTDANNCSGFTSTTITEPSTAVSIDNITVTNISCNGGSDGTVTIITSGGMGPHAYSWSNSDTTQNISGLTIGAYTIVVTDNNGCTANATSDTLTEPSALFTSAVGTNVTCNGDDDGAVDLTVSGGVVPYGYSWSPGGETSEDLSGQGPGPYS
;
A
#
# COMPACT_ATOMS: atom_id res chain seq x y z
N MET A 1 -46.98 -11.89 -75.19
CA MET A 1 -48.27 -12.12 -75.88
C MET A 1 -47.93 -12.06 -77.34
N ASP A 2 -48.16 -13.17 -78.03
CA ASP A 2 -47.78 -13.33 -79.43
C ASP A 2 -49.05 -13.38 -80.29
N ASP A 3 -48.89 -13.10 -81.58
CA ASP A 3 -50.00 -13.07 -82.54
C ASP A 3 -49.78 -14.18 -83.59
N ILE A 4 -50.87 -14.85 -83.99
CA ILE A 4 -50.85 -15.84 -85.08
C ILE A 4 -51.57 -15.26 -86.29
N ILE A 5 -50.83 -15.08 -87.39
CA ILE A 5 -51.36 -14.66 -88.69
C ILE A 5 -51.34 -15.83 -89.67
N VAL A 6 -52.50 -16.14 -90.23
CA VAL A 6 -52.67 -17.21 -91.23
C VAL A 6 -52.52 -16.64 -92.63
N GLN A 7 -51.50 -17.08 -93.38
CA GLN A 7 -51.29 -16.68 -94.76
C GLN A 7 -51.85 -17.73 -95.73
N THR A 8 -52.70 -17.29 -96.66
CA THR A 8 -53.27 -18.13 -97.72
C THR A 8 -52.94 -17.58 -99.11
N PRO A 9 -52.82 -18.43 -100.15
CA PRO A 9 -52.55 -17.98 -101.52
C PRO A 9 -53.62 -17.01 -102.03
N ALA A 10 -53.22 -16.00 -102.82
CA ALA A 10 -54.14 -15.05 -103.42
C ALA A 10 -54.90 -15.70 -104.59
N VAL A 11 -56.11 -16.19 -104.33
CA VAL A 11 -57.06 -16.67 -105.35
C VAL A 11 -58.44 -16.06 -105.11
N ALA A 12 -59.22 -15.93 -106.19
CA ALA A 12 -60.43 -15.11 -106.29
C ALA A 12 -61.65 -15.56 -105.44
N SER A 13 -61.47 -16.45 -104.47
CA SER A 13 -62.52 -16.94 -103.57
C SER A 13 -62.15 -16.67 -102.11
N ALA A 14 -63.09 -16.13 -101.34
CA ALA A 14 -62.87 -15.76 -99.93
C ALA A 14 -62.67 -17.02 -99.05
N TYR A 15 -61.54 -17.09 -98.36
CA TYR A 15 -61.27 -18.10 -97.33
C TYR A 15 -61.95 -17.71 -96.01
N GLN A 16 -62.30 -18.71 -95.21
CA GLN A 16 -62.72 -18.53 -93.82
C GLN A 16 -61.78 -19.27 -92.87
N TYR A 17 -61.57 -18.71 -91.69
CA TYR A 17 -60.61 -19.17 -90.69
C TYR A 17 -61.35 -19.51 -89.39
N SER A 18 -60.98 -20.60 -88.75
CA SER A 18 -61.45 -20.98 -87.42
C SER A 18 -60.24 -21.18 -86.51
N PHE A 19 -60.33 -20.67 -85.29
CA PHE A 19 -59.28 -20.73 -84.28
C PHE A 19 -59.78 -21.51 -83.07
N ASP A 20 -59.08 -22.59 -82.70
CA ASP A 20 -59.43 -23.46 -81.57
C ASP A 20 -60.89 -23.94 -81.55
N GLY A 21 -61.43 -24.25 -82.73
CA GLY A 21 -62.81 -24.74 -82.87
C GLY A 21 -63.89 -23.67 -82.73
N SER A 22 -63.51 -22.38 -82.71
CA SER A 22 -64.46 -21.27 -82.86
C SER A 22 -65.15 -21.27 -84.24
N ALA A 23 -66.24 -20.53 -84.37
CA ALA A 23 -66.95 -20.42 -85.64
C ALA A 23 -66.07 -19.76 -86.73
N TYR A 24 -66.25 -20.19 -87.98
CA TYR A 24 -65.53 -19.64 -89.13
C TYR A 24 -65.76 -18.13 -89.29
N SER A 25 -64.67 -17.39 -89.45
CA SER A 25 -64.62 -15.94 -89.61
C SER A 25 -63.77 -15.56 -90.82
N THR A 26 -63.89 -14.32 -91.31
CA THR A 26 -63.00 -13.79 -92.36
C THR A 26 -61.70 -13.21 -91.80
N SER A 27 -61.54 -13.13 -90.47
CA SER A 27 -60.29 -12.68 -89.84
C SER A 27 -59.24 -13.78 -89.88
N ASN A 28 -58.05 -13.46 -90.40
CA ASN A 28 -56.90 -14.36 -90.42
C ASN A 28 -55.84 -13.99 -89.37
N ASN A 29 -56.12 -13.02 -88.50
CA ASN A 29 -55.24 -12.60 -87.42
C ASN A 29 -55.87 -12.91 -86.05
N PHE A 30 -55.07 -13.50 -85.16
CA PHE A 30 -55.43 -13.86 -83.80
C PHE A 30 -54.38 -13.29 -82.85
N ASP A 31 -54.73 -12.17 -82.21
CA ASP A 31 -53.82 -11.40 -81.39
C ASP A 31 -53.88 -11.78 -79.89
N SER A 32 -52.84 -11.41 -79.15
CA SER A 32 -52.80 -11.49 -77.68
C SER A 32 -52.90 -12.91 -77.12
N LEU A 33 -52.24 -13.87 -77.77
CA LEU A 33 -52.25 -15.28 -77.36
C LEU A 33 -51.21 -15.54 -76.26
N GLY A 34 -51.59 -16.39 -75.31
CA GLY A 34 -50.72 -16.91 -74.26
C GLY A 34 -49.92 -18.13 -74.74
N ALA A 35 -49.17 -18.76 -73.85
CA ALA A 35 -48.53 -20.04 -74.18
C ALA A 35 -49.58 -21.15 -74.31
N GLY A 36 -49.43 -21.98 -75.33
CA GLY A 36 -50.40 -23.01 -75.68
C GLY A 36 -50.20 -23.55 -77.08
N THR A 37 -50.84 -24.67 -77.38
CA THR A 37 -50.93 -25.18 -78.75
C THR A 37 -52.30 -24.82 -79.31
N TYR A 38 -52.28 -23.95 -80.32
CA TYR A 38 -53.44 -23.41 -80.99
C TYR A 38 -53.68 -24.13 -82.30
N SER A 39 -54.90 -24.57 -82.56
CA SER A 39 -55.33 -25.15 -83.83
C SER A 39 -55.96 -24.09 -84.71
N VAL A 40 -55.45 -23.96 -85.93
CA VAL A 40 -55.98 -23.07 -86.94
C VAL A 40 -56.52 -23.91 -88.09
N LYS A 41 -57.78 -23.69 -88.45
CA LYS A 41 -58.39 -24.26 -89.65
C LYS A 41 -58.65 -23.19 -90.71
N VAL A 42 -58.43 -23.55 -91.96
CA VAL A 42 -58.81 -22.78 -93.15
C VAL A 42 -59.85 -23.56 -93.93
N MET A 43 -60.91 -22.89 -94.38
CA MET A 43 -61.92 -23.44 -95.26
C MET A 43 -62.00 -22.60 -96.54
N ASP A 44 -61.98 -23.26 -97.70
CA ASP A 44 -62.19 -22.58 -98.99
C ASP A 44 -63.70 -22.36 -99.27
N ALA A 45 -64.01 -21.61 -100.33
CA ALA A 45 -65.40 -21.32 -100.72
C ALA A 45 -66.21 -22.55 -101.19
N LYS A 46 -65.56 -23.70 -101.39
CA LYS A 46 -66.21 -24.98 -101.74
C LYS A 46 -66.39 -25.90 -100.53
N GLY A 47 -65.99 -25.45 -99.34
CA GLY A 47 -66.15 -26.18 -98.08
C GLY A 47 -65.03 -27.19 -97.80
N CYS A 48 -63.89 -27.11 -98.49
CA CYS A 48 -62.73 -27.95 -98.19
C CYS A 48 -61.93 -27.34 -97.02
N GLU A 49 -61.71 -28.12 -95.95
CA GLU A 49 -60.95 -27.71 -94.77
C GLU A 49 -59.51 -28.24 -94.81
N ASP A 50 -58.56 -27.43 -94.35
CA ASP A 50 -57.22 -27.84 -93.92
C ASP A 50 -56.93 -27.27 -92.53
N SER A 51 -56.05 -27.91 -91.77
CA SER A 51 -55.75 -27.51 -90.39
C SER A 51 -54.28 -27.68 -90.03
N THR A 52 -53.76 -26.75 -89.26
CA THR A 52 -52.42 -26.84 -88.66
C THR A 52 -52.47 -26.47 -87.18
N THR A 53 -51.43 -26.82 -86.44
CA THR A 53 -51.26 -26.41 -85.04
C THR A 53 -50.01 -25.56 -84.90
N VAL A 54 -50.13 -24.46 -84.17
CA VAL A 54 -49.01 -23.59 -83.79
C VAL A 54 -48.85 -23.64 -82.28
N THR A 55 -47.65 -23.91 -81.81
CA THR A 55 -47.35 -23.90 -80.38
C THR A 55 -46.59 -22.63 -80.02
N ILE A 56 -47.19 -21.83 -79.14
CA ILE A 56 -46.53 -20.72 -78.45
C ILE A 56 -45.97 -21.29 -77.14
N VAL A 57 -44.67 -21.18 -76.92
CA VAL A 57 -43.99 -21.63 -75.70
C VAL A 57 -43.63 -20.43 -74.81
N GLU A 58 -43.86 -20.55 -73.50
CA GLU A 58 -43.36 -19.56 -72.55
C GLU A 58 -41.89 -19.87 -72.21
N PRO A 59 -41.03 -18.86 -71.95
CA PRO A 59 -39.71 -19.08 -71.39
C PRO A 59 -39.79 -19.92 -70.10
N ALA A 60 -38.78 -20.75 -69.86
CA ALA A 60 -38.71 -21.52 -68.61
C ALA A 60 -38.78 -20.58 -67.40
N ALA A 61 -39.59 -20.93 -66.39
CA ALA A 61 -39.75 -20.11 -65.19
C ALA A 61 -38.39 -19.82 -64.52
N MET A 62 -38.22 -18.60 -64.01
CA MET A 62 -37.00 -18.19 -63.34
C MET A 62 -36.88 -18.86 -61.97
N GLY A 63 -35.95 -19.81 -61.84
CA GLY A 63 -35.55 -20.45 -60.58
C GLY A 63 -34.33 -19.75 -59.99
N ILE A 64 -34.45 -19.25 -58.76
CA ILE A 64 -33.41 -18.47 -58.08
C ILE A 64 -33.01 -19.18 -56.80
N ALA A 65 -31.71 -19.38 -56.61
CA ALA A 65 -31.16 -19.89 -55.35
C ALA A 65 -30.02 -18.99 -54.88
N ILE A 66 -29.95 -18.78 -53.57
CA ILE A 66 -28.93 -17.99 -52.88
C ILE A 66 -28.11 -18.91 -51.97
N SER A 67 -26.82 -18.60 -51.84
CA SER A 67 -25.92 -19.24 -50.88
C SER A 67 -25.03 -18.20 -50.23
N THR A 68 -24.81 -18.31 -48.92
CA THR A 68 -24.04 -17.33 -48.15
C THR A 68 -22.76 -17.91 -47.57
N THR A 69 -21.74 -17.08 -47.42
CA THR A 69 -20.57 -17.34 -46.56
C THR A 69 -20.63 -16.44 -45.33
N THR A 70 -20.28 -17.02 -44.17
CA THR A 70 -20.33 -16.36 -42.85
C THR A 70 -19.44 -15.12 -42.82
N ALA A 71 -19.94 -14.03 -42.23
CA ALA A 71 -19.14 -12.86 -41.91
C ALA A 71 -18.28 -13.14 -40.68
N ASN A 72 -16.95 -13.12 -40.86
CA ASN A 72 -16.03 -13.30 -39.74
C ASN A 72 -16.01 -12.01 -38.92
N CYS A 73 -16.32 -12.12 -37.63
CA CYS A 73 -16.29 -11.00 -36.69
C CYS A 73 -17.21 -9.84 -37.13
N GLY A 74 -18.30 -10.18 -37.83
CA GLY A 74 -19.27 -9.24 -38.34
C GLY A 74 -18.91 -8.55 -39.65
N VAL A 75 -17.81 -8.93 -40.33
CA VAL A 75 -17.39 -8.34 -41.62
C VAL A 75 -16.92 -9.40 -42.63
N GLY A 76 -16.96 -9.05 -43.92
CA GLY A 76 -16.34 -9.86 -44.99
C GLY A 76 -17.12 -11.11 -45.41
N GLY A 77 -18.40 -11.21 -45.03
CA GLY A 77 -19.30 -12.23 -45.58
C GLY A 77 -19.58 -12.00 -47.06
N SER A 78 -20.16 -13.01 -47.71
CA SER A 78 -20.61 -12.90 -49.10
C SER A 78 -21.90 -13.65 -49.33
N ALA A 79 -22.65 -13.23 -50.35
CA ALA A 79 -23.83 -13.93 -50.82
C ALA A 79 -23.73 -14.11 -52.34
N THR A 80 -23.97 -15.31 -52.83
CA THR A 80 -23.90 -15.68 -54.25
C THR A 80 -25.26 -16.18 -54.71
N VAL A 81 -25.77 -15.58 -55.77
CA VAL A 81 -27.03 -15.96 -56.42
C VAL A 81 -26.75 -16.80 -57.66
N THR A 82 -27.54 -17.85 -57.82
CA THR A 82 -27.59 -18.69 -59.01
C THR A 82 -28.99 -18.61 -59.60
N VAL A 83 -29.08 -18.34 -60.91
CA VAL A 83 -30.34 -18.18 -61.64
C VAL A 83 -30.42 -19.25 -62.73
N SER A 84 -31.58 -19.89 -62.85
CA SER A 84 -31.92 -20.89 -63.86
C SER A 84 -33.26 -20.52 -64.52
N GLY A 85 -33.46 -20.84 -65.80
CA GLY A 85 -34.63 -20.34 -66.55
C GLY A 85 -34.59 -18.82 -66.78
N GLY A 86 -35.67 -18.21 -67.27
CA GLY A 86 -35.70 -16.80 -67.68
C GLY A 86 -34.93 -16.51 -68.96
N SER A 87 -34.86 -15.22 -69.34
CA SER A 87 -34.11 -14.76 -70.53
C SER A 87 -32.85 -13.98 -70.15
N THR A 88 -31.69 -14.41 -70.63
CA THR A 88 -30.41 -13.74 -70.34
C THR A 88 -30.25 -12.44 -71.14
N PRO A 89 -29.42 -11.47 -70.69
CA PRO A 89 -28.71 -11.41 -69.40
C PRO A 89 -29.60 -11.02 -68.21
N TYR A 90 -29.15 -11.32 -66.98
CA TYR A 90 -29.80 -10.91 -65.73
C TYR A 90 -29.14 -9.66 -65.13
N SER A 91 -29.93 -8.80 -64.52
CA SER A 91 -29.48 -7.73 -63.62
C SER A 91 -29.79 -8.07 -62.17
N TYR A 92 -28.97 -7.57 -61.25
CA TYR A 92 -29.07 -7.81 -59.81
C TYR A 92 -29.10 -6.48 -59.09
N LEU A 93 -29.84 -6.41 -57.99
CA LEU A 93 -29.81 -5.30 -57.05
C LEU A 93 -29.96 -5.84 -55.63
N TRP A 94 -28.87 -5.78 -54.88
CA TRP A 94 -28.82 -6.16 -53.47
C TRP A 94 -29.32 -5.02 -52.57
N ASP A 95 -29.95 -5.36 -51.45
CA ASP A 95 -30.37 -4.41 -50.41
C ASP A 95 -29.26 -4.07 -49.41
N ASP A 96 -28.00 -4.30 -49.79
CA ASP A 96 -26.85 -3.94 -48.99
C ASP A 96 -26.54 -2.42 -49.09
N PRO A 97 -25.79 -1.83 -48.15
CA PRO A 97 -25.48 -0.40 -48.16
C PRO A 97 -24.82 0.12 -49.44
N ASN A 98 -24.14 -0.75 -50.20
CA ASN A 98 -23.48 -0.39 -51.45
C ASN A 98 -24.34 -0.64 -52.69
N ALA A 99 -25.57 -1.17 -52.53
CA ALA A 99 -26.48 -1.53 -53.61
C ALA A 99 -25.76 -2.30 -54.74
N GLN A 100 -25.06 -3.38 -54.37
CA GLN A 100 -24.25 -4.16 -55.32
C GLN A 100 -25.13 -4.69 -56.47
N THR A 101 -24.56 -4.80 -57.67
CA THR A 101 -25.32 -5.13 -58.90
C THR A 101 -24.83 -6.36 -59.65
N THR A 102 -24.06 -7.22 -58.99
CA THR A 102 -23.57 -8.47 -59.58
C THR A 102 -24.19 -9.68 -58.89
N ALA A 103 -24.03 -10.87 -59.48
CA ALA A 103 -24.51 -12.12 -58.89
C ALA A 103 -23.85 -12.46 -57.54
N ILE A 104 -22.74 -11.81 -57.20
CA ILE A 104 -22.00 -12.01 -55.95
C ILE A 104 -21.93 -10.67 -55.22
N ALA A 105 -22.55 -10.59 -54.04
CA ALA A 105 -22.30 -9.51 -53.11
C ALA A 105 -21.19 -9.91 -52.13
N THR A 106 -20.21 -9.04 -51.93
CA THR A 106 -19.06 -9.27 -51.02
C THR A 106 -18.95 -8.14 -50.00
N GLY A 107 -18.20 -8.37 -48.93
CA GLY A 107 -18.03 -7.37 -47.87
C GLY A 107 -19.28 -7.18 -47.01
N LEU A 108 -20.16 -8.18 -46.99
CA LEU A 108 -21.40 -8.15 -46.21
C LEU A 108 -21.09 -8.31 -44.72
N ILE A 109 -21.85 -7.61 -43.88
CA ILE A 109 -21.85 -7.81 -42.43
C ILE A 109 -22.81 -8.95 -42.07
N ALA A 110 -22.85 -9.37 -40.81
CA ALA A 110 -23.82 -10.36 -40.37
C ALA A 110 -25.23 -9.74 -40.34
N ASP A 111 -26.08 -10.05 -41.33
CA ASP A 111 -27.43 -9.53 -41.46
C ASP A 111 -28.28 -10.39 -42.41
N TYR A 112 -29.54 -10.01 -42.58
CA TYR A 112 -30.47 -10.58 -43.57
C TYR A 112 -30.45 -9.74 -44.84
N TYR A 113 -30.16 -10.39 -45.98
CA TYR A 113 -30.06 -9.69 -47.27
C TYR A 113 -31.09 -10.23 -48.27
N THR A 114 -31.66 -9.30 -49.03
CA THR A 114 -32.53 -9.56 -50.18
C THR A 114 -31.85 -9.11 -51.46
N VAL A 115 -32.15 -9.80 -52.56
CA VAL A 115 -31.68 -9.44 -53.89
C VAL A 115 -32.81 -9.54 -54.89
N ASN A 116 -32.98 -8.47 -55.66
CA ASN A 116 -33.93 -8.40 -56.75
C ASN A 116 -33.21 -8.69 -58.06
N ILE A 117 -33.68 -9.71 -58.79
CA ILE A 117 -33.14 -10.16 -60.07
C ILE A 117 -34.14 -9.77 -61.16
N THR A 118 -33.67 -9.19 -62.25
CA THR A 118 -34.50 -8.92 -63.44
C THR A 118 -33.88 -9.56 -64.67
N ASP A 119 -34.68 -10.25 -65.47
CA ASP A 119 -34.24 -10.82 -66.75
C ASP A 119 -34.36 -9.83 -67.92
N SER A 120 -33.86 -10.20 -69.10
CA SER A 120 -33.84 -9.31 -70.26
C SER A 120 -35.22 -8.97 -70.82
N ASN A 121 -36.25 -9.75 -70.47
CA ASN A 121 -37.64 -9.51 -70.85
C ASN A 121 -38.42 -8.74 -69.76
N GLY A 122 -37.76 -8.34 -68.66
CA GLY A 122 -38.35 -7.58 -67.58
C GLY A 122 -39.06 -8.41 -66.52
N CYS A 123 -38.93 -9.74 -66.54
CA CYS A 123 -39.43 -10.60 -65.48
C CYS A 123 -38.56 -10.42 -64.22
N THR A 124 -39.19 -10.17 -63.07
CA THR A 124 -38.49 -9.96 -61.80
C THR A 124 -38.68 -11.14 -60.86
N GLY A 125 -37.63 -11.49 -60.12
CA GLY A 125 -37.71 -12.40 -58.99
C GLY A 125 -36.89 -11.92 -57.81
N MET A 126 -37.21 -12.39 -56.62
CA MET A 126 -36.55 -12.00 -55.37
C MET A 126 -36.20 -13.24 -54.56
N VAL A 127 -35.02 -13.23 -53.96
CA VAL A 127 -34.58 -14.26 -53.00
C VAL A 127 -33.89 -13.56 -51.83
N ALA A 128 -33.85 -14.23 -50.68
CA ALA A 128 -33.26 -13.69 -49.47
C ALA A 128 -32.64 -14.80 -48.62
N ASP A 129 -31.57 -14.47 -47.90
CA ASP A 129 -30.91 -15.35 -46.94
C ASP A 129 -30.10 -14.53 -45.92
N SER A 130 -29.74 -15.16 -44.80
CA SER A 130 -28.96 -14.53 -43.74
C SER A 130 -27.47 -14.83 -43.89
N VAL A 131 -26.65 -13.77 -43.94
CA VAL A 131 -25.22 -13.89 -43.68
C VAL A 131 -25.04 -14.01 -42.17
N LEU A 132 -24.70 -15.21 -41.70
CA LEU A 132 -24.44 -15.43 -40.28
C LEU A 132 -23.12 -14.77 -39.84
N GLY A 133 -23.04 -14.33 -38.58
CA GLY A 133 -21.81 -13.88 -37.95
C GLY A 133 -21.17 -14.98 -37.09
N THR A 134 -19.85 -14.93 -36.91
CA THR A 134 -19.19 -15.71 -35.86
C THR A 134 -19.45 -15.09 -34.48
N PRO A 135 -19.57 -15.88 -33.40
CA PRO A 135 -19.68 -15.33 -32.04
C PRO A 135 -18.49 -14.41 -31.74
N PRO A 136 -18.71 -13.26 -31.07
CA PRO A 136 -17.61 -12.40 -30.61
C PRO A 136 -16.75 -13.17 -29.59
N ILE A 137 -15.49 -12.76 -29.39
CA ILE A 137 -14.66 -13.31 -28.32
C ILE A 137 -15.08 -12.66 -27.00
N THR A 138 -15.47 -13.48 -26.02
CA THR A 138 -15.66 -13.06 -24.63
C THR A 138 -14.64 -13.72 -23.73
N LEU A 139 -14.08 -12.95 -22.80
CA LEU A 139 -12.98 -13.36 -21.93
C LEU A 139 -13.41 -13.34 -20.46
N ASP A 140 -12.85 -14.24 -19.67
CA ASP A 140 -12.84 -14.18 -18.21
C ASP A 140 -11.39 -14.01 -17.73
N THR A 141 -11.20 -13.34 -16.59
CA THR A 141 -9.87 -13.03 -16.06
C THR A 141 -9.73 -13.50 -14.62
N ALA A 142 -8.60 -14.15 -14.33
CA ALA A 142 -8.16 -14.44 -12.98
C ALA A 142 -6.79 -13.79 -12.74
N LYS A 143 -6.44 -13.55 -11.48
CA LYS A 143 -5.17 -12.92 -11.12
C LYS A 143 -4.65 -13.40 -9.78
N MET A 144 -3.35 -13.21 -9.60
CA MET A 144 -2.70 -13.14 -8.29
C MET A 144 -1.91 -11.84 -8.27
N ASP A 145 -2.26 -10.98 -7.30
CA ASP A 145 -1.48 -9.78 -7.04
C ASP A 145 -0.05 -10.18 -6.65
N PRO A 146 0.97 -9.44 -7.10
CA PRO A 146 2.35 -9.71 -6.72
C PRO A 146 2.52 -9.60 -5.21
N SER A 147 3.52 -10.33 -4.71
CA SER A 147 4.08 -10.05 -3.40
C SER A 147 4.52 -8.60 -3.33
N ALA A 148 4.40 -8.04 -2.13
CA ALA A 148 4.64 -6.64 -1.95
C ALA A 148 6.11 -6.23 -2.21
N CYS A 149 6.37 -4.93 -2.31
CA CYS A 149 7.69 -4.34 -2.51
C CYS A 149 8.26 -4.46 -3.93
N GLY A 150 7.40 -4.35 -4.95
CA GLY A 150 7.84 -4.30 -6.34
C GLY A 150 8.45 -5.62 -6.85
N VAL A 151 8.12 -6.74 -6.21
CA VAL A 151 8.51 -8.07 -6.65
C VAL A 151 7.72 -8.44 -7.92
N LEU A 152 8.39 -9.14 -8.82
CA LEU A 152 7.85 -9.61 -10.10
C LEU A 152 7.39 -11.07 -9.96
N ASP A 153 6.36 -11.31 -9.17
CA ASP A 153 5.79 -12.65 -8.96
C ASP A 153 4.27 -12.70 -9.10
N GLY A 154 3.64 -11.56 -9.41
CA GLY A 154 2.23 -11.50 -9.78
C GLY A 154 1.98 -12.23 -11.11
N TYR A 155 0.73 -12.65 -11.32
CA TYR A 155 0.30 -13.20 -12.60
C TYR A 155 -1.14 -12.80 -12.94
N ALA A 156 -1.42 -12.78 -14.24
CA ALA A 156 -2.74 -12.60 -14.82
C ALA A 156 -3.03 -13.76 -15.78
N VAL A 157 -4.24 -14.33 -15.69
CA VAL A 157 -4.72 -15.42 -16.55
C VAL A 157 -5.97 -14.96 -17.28
N VAL A 158 -6.06 -15.31 -18.55
CA VAL A 158 -7.22 -15.05 -19.41
C VAL A 158 -7.78 -16.37 -19.90
N SER A 159 -9.07 -16.60 -19.66
CA SER A 159 -9.81 -17.75 -20.19
C SER A 159 -10.75 -17.28 -21.29
N VAL A 160 -10.68 -17.92 -22.46
CA VAL A 160 -11.57 -17.62 -23.60
C VAL A 160 -12.88 -18.39 -23.43
N LEU A 161 -13.99 -17.68 -23.26
CA LEU A 161 -15.32 -18.26 -23.08
C LEU A 161 -16.04 -18.54 -24.42
N THR A 162 -15.78 -17.71 -25.43
CA THR A 162 -16.36 -17.81 -26.79
C THR A 162 -15.33 -17.37 -27.83
N GLY A 163 -15.46 -17.86 -29.08
CA GLY A 163 -14.49 -17.63 -30.17
C GLY A 163 -14.12 -18.92 -30.90
N THR A 164 -13.26 -18.82 -31.93
CA THR A 164 -12.82 -19.99 -32.72
C THR A 164 -11.33 -20.26 -32.55
N ALA A 165 -10.97 -21.30 -31.81
CA ALA A 165 -9.57 -21.71 -31.62
C ALA A 165 -8.84 -22.04 -32.95
N PRO A 166 -7.50 -21.93 -33.01
CA PRO A 166 -6.59 -21.50 -31.95
C PRO A 166 -6.65 -20.00 -31.65
N TYR A 167 -6.15 -19.62 -30.46
CA TYR A 167 -6.07 -18.24 -30.00
C TYR A 167 -4.61 -17.78 -29.89
N ALA A 168 -4.35 -16.53 -30.27
CA ALA A 168 -3.11 -15.81 -30.07
C ALA A 168 -3.30 -14.74 -29.00
N TYR A 169 -2.38 -14.64 -28.05
CA TYR A 169 -2.42 -13.66 -26.96
C TYR A 169 -1.32 -12.63 -27.15
N SER A 170 -1.59 -11.38 -26.74
CA SER A 170 -0.61 -10.30 -26.71
C SER A 170 -0.86 -9.46 -25.47
N TRP A 171 0.04 -9.55 -24.50
CA TRP A 171 0.03 -8.74 -23.28
C TRP A 171 0.83 -7.44 -23.49
N ASP A 172 0.38 -6.34 -22.88
CA ASP A 172 1.07 -5.05 -22.86
C ASP A 172 2.08 -4.95 -21.69
N ASP A 173 2.72 -6.06 -21.33
CA ASP A 173 3.74 -6.13 -20.30
C ASP A 173 5.15 -5.93 -20.90
N LEU A 174 6.15 -5.71 -20.03
CA LEU A 174 7.54 -5.57 -20.46
C LEU A 174 8.10 -6.82 -21.15
N GLY A 175 7.56 -8.00 -20.81
CA GLY A 175 7.95 -9.28 -21.40
C GLY A 175 7.30 -9.55 -22.76
N THR A 176 6.31 -8.76 -23.18
CA THR A 176 5.51 -8.99 -24.39
C THR A 176 5.02 -10.44 -24.49
N GLN A 177 4.47 -10.94 -23.38
CA GLN A 177 4.08 -12.35 -23.25
C GLN A 177 2.94 -12.68 -24.22
N SER A 178 2.90 -13.94 -24.69
CA SER A 178 1.99 -14.39 -25.77
C SER A 178 1.19 -15.66 -25.44
N THR A 179 1.15 -16.02 -24.17
CA THR A 179 0.36 -17.13 -23.62
C THR A 179 -0.92 -16.63 -22.94
N ASP A 180 -1.82 -17.56 -22.63
CA ASP A 180 -3.04 -17.30 -21.85
C ASP A 180 -2.76 -16.79 -20.42
N THR A 181 -1.56 -17.04 -19.93
CA THR A 181 -1.04 -16.55 -18.65
C THR A 181 0.14 -15.60 -18.89
N ALA A 182 0.10 -14.42 -18.28
CA ALA A 182 1.26 -13.55 -18.11
C ALA A 182 1.72 -13.62 -16.66
N SER A 183 3.00 -13.89 -16.45
CA SER A 183 3.61 -14.08 -15.12
C SER A 183 4.79 -13.15 -14.91
N GLY A 184 5.24 -13.01 -13.67
CA GLY A 184 6.34 -12.11 -13.34
C GLY A 184 5.96 -10.64 -13.43
N LEU A 185 4.72 -10.32 -13.06
CA LEU A 185 4.15 -8.97 -13.17
C LEU A 185 4.29 -8.24 -11.83
N SER A 186 4.57 -6.93 -11.88
CA SER A 186 4.51 -6.03 -10.73
C SER A 186 3.09 -5.48 -10.55
N ALA A 187 2.85 -4.67 -9.51
CA ALA A 187 1.60 -3.91 -9.44
C ALA A 187 1.49 -2.98 -10.67
N GLY A 188 0.29 -2.89 -11.23
CA GLY A 188 0.09 -2.24 -12.51
C GLY A 188 -1.24 -2.62 -13.17
N ILE A 189 -1.47 -2.05 -14.34
CA ILE A 189 -2.62 -2.34 -15.17
C ILE A 189 -2.07 -3.03 -16.42
N TYR A 190 -2.58 -4.23 -16.71
CA TYR A 190 -2.18 -5.05 -17.85
C TYR A 190 -3.38 -5.30 -18.75
N ASN A 191 -3.25 -4.93 -20.02
CA ASN A 191 -4.20 -5.22 -21.08
C ASN A 191 -3.72 -6.41 -21.90
N VAL A 192 -4.67 -7.29 -22.24
CA VAL A 192 -4.45 -8.42 -23.13
C VAL A 192 -5.34 -8.29 -24.35
N THR A 193 -4.73 -8.53 -25.51
CA THR A 193 -5.45 -8.71 -26.79
C THR A 193 -5.43 -10.19 -27.14
N VAL A 194 -6.61 -10.77 -27.35
CA VAL A 194 -6.77 -12.17 -27.77
C VAL A 194 -7.33 -12.19 -29.19
N THR A 195 -6.63 -12.83 -30.13
CA THR A 195 -7.06 -12.98 -31.52
C THR A 195 -7.34 -14.43 -31.84
N ASP A 196 -8.48 -14.74 -32.46
CA ASP A 196 -8.83 -16.10 -32.87
C ASP A 196 -8.44 -16.41 -34.34
N ILE A 197 -8.66 -17.64 -34.80
CA ILE A 197 -8.30 -18.07 -36.18
C ILE A 197 -9.14 -17.38 -37.27
N LYS A 198 -10.24 -16.74 -36.89
CA LYS A 198 -11.10 -15.96 -37.78
C LYS A 198 -10.78 -14.46 -37.73
N PHE A 199 -9.69 -14.10 -37.06
CA PHE A 199 -9.22 -12.73 -36.84
C PHE A 199 -10.16 -11.89 -35.97
N CYS A 200 -11.00 -12.53 -35.16
CA CYS A 200 -11.79 -11.83 -34.17
C CYS A 200 -10.90 -11.43 -33.01
N VAL A 201 -11.16 -10.26 -32.43
CA VAL A 201 -10.33 -9.69 -31.37
C VAL A 201 -11.17 -9.49 -30.12
N GLY A 202 -10.69 -10.02 -29.00
CA GLY A 202 -11.19 -9.77 -27.65
C GLY A 202 -10.17 -9.00 -26.83
N TYR A 203 -10.65 -8.18 -25.91
CA TYR A 203 -9.82 -7.39 -25.00
C TYR A 203 -10.20 -7.68 -23.55
N ALA A 204 -9.22 -7.74 -22.67
CA ALA A 204 -9.43 -7.73 -21.23
C ALA A 204 -8.36 -6.90 -20.52
N THR A 205 -8.70 -6.41 -19.33
CA THR A 205 -7.82 -5.62 -18.49
C THR A 205 -7.74 -6.26 -17.11
N VAL A 206 -6.53 -6.48 -16.61
CA VAL A 206 -6.25 -7.02 -15.27
C VAL A 206 -5.47 -5.98 -14.49
N VAL A 207 -5.96 -5.64 -13.30
CA VAL A 207 -5.31 -4.69 -12.39
C VAL A 207 -4.65 -5.47 -11.27
N LEU A 208 -3.33 -5.36 -11.12
CA LEU A 208 -2.57 -5.92 -10.01
C LEU A 208 -2.25 -4.82 -8.98
N SER A 209 -2.52 -5.08 -7.70
CA SER A 209 -2.27 -4.13 -6.60
C SER A 209 -1.19 -4.61 -5.64
N ASP A 210 -0.42 -3.67 -5.08
CA ASP A 210 0.58 -3.90 -4.03
C ASP A 210 0.35 -2.92 -2.87
N PHE A 211 0.34 -3.41 -1.63
CA PHE A 211 0.21 -2.59 -0.40
C PHE A 211 1.54 -1.96 0.06
N GLY A 212 2.66 -2.30 -0.60
CA GLY A 212 3.99 -1.78 -0.33
C GLY A 212 4.54 -2.19 1.04
N ALA A 213 5.71 -1.64 1.37
CA ALA A 213 6.28 -1.81 2.71
C ALA A 213 5.49 -1.04 3.77
N PRO A 214 5.42 -1.54 5.03
CA PRO A 214 4.83 -0.79 6.11
C PRO A 214 5.59 0.52 6.32
N THR A 215 4.86 1.63 6.47
CA THR A 215 5.44 2.92 6.87
C THR A 215 5.58 2.93 8.39
N VAL A 216 6.77 3.21 8.90
CA VAL A 216 7.08 3.18 10.34
C VAL A 216 7.46 4.57 10.84
N THR A 217 6.88 4.99 11.96
CA THR A 217 7.18 6.24 12.66
C THR A 217 7.39 5.96 14.14
N ILE A 218 8.03 6.90 14.85
CA ILE A 218 8.16 6.86 16.29
C ILE A 218 7.04 7.73 16.86
N SER A 219 6.12 7.09 17.58
CA SER A 219 4.96 7.77 18.16
C SER A 219 5.27 8.44 19.49
N ASP A 220 6.18 7.85 20.25
CA ASP A 220 6.58 8.33 21.57
C ASP A 220 7.98 7.82 21.93
N SER A 221 8.68 8.55 22.79
CA SER A 221 9.96 8.12 23.37
C SER A 221 10.28 8.85 24.67
N ASN A 222 10.63 8.10 25.71
CA ASN A 222 11.17 8.66 26.96
C ASN A 222 12.69 8.58 26.97
N GLN A 223 13.32 9.66 27.43
CA GLN A 223 14.77 9.79 27.56
C GLN A 223 15.25 9.13 28.86
N VAL A 224 16.55 8.84 28.95
CA VAL A 224 17.14 8.30 30.18
C VAL A 224 17.14 9.38 31.27
N ASN A 225 16.74 9.02 32.49
CA ASN A 225 16.61 10.00 33.59
C ASN A 225 17.95 10.40 34.20
N CYS A 226 18.88 9.45 34.33
CA CYS A 226 20.17 9.61 34.98
C CYS A 226 21.33 9.30 34.04
N MET A 227 22.44 10.04 34.14
CA MET A 227 23.65 9.73 33.36
C MET A 227 24.11 8.29 33.65
N GLY A 228 24.28 7.49 32.58
CA GLY A 228 24.61 6.06 32.65
C GLY A 228 23.40 5.14 32.88
N GLY A 229 22.18 5.67 32.88
CA GLY A 229 20.95 4.91 33.05
C GLY A 229 20.53 4.12 31.80
N SER A 230 19.46 3.36 31.95
CA SER A 230 18.89 2.54 30.88
C SER A 230 17.37 2.46 30.98
N ASP A 231 16.71 3.53 31.42
CA ASP A 231 15.26 3.58 31.66
C ASP A 231 14.49 4.28 30.53
N GLY A 232 15.16 4.62 29.44
CA GLY A 232 14.51 5.14 28.23
C GLY A 232 13.66 4.09 27.53
N ASP A 233 12.75 4.56 26.68
CA ASP A 233 11.91 3.72 25.84
C ASP A 233 11.52 4.44 24.55
N ALA A 234 11.08 3.66 23.55
CA ALA A 234 10.56 4.17 22.30
C ALA A 234 9.44 3.27 21.76
N THR A 235 8.38 3.89 21.24
CA THR A 235 7.22 3.17 20.68
C THR A 235 7.05 3.44 19.19
N ALA A 236 7.13 2.38 18.40
CA ALA A 236 6.89 2.41 16.97
C ALA A 236 5.38 2.43 16.66
N PHE A 237 4.98 3.26 15.70
CA PHE A 237 3.65 3.27 15.10
C PHE A 237 3.75 2.97 13.61
N THR A 238 2.88 2.09 13.13
CA THR A 238 2.96 1.51 11.78
C THR A 238 1.67 1.75 11.01
N PHE A 239 1.81 2.04 9.71
CA PHE A 239 0.69 2.18 8.78
C PHE A 239 1.00 1.43 7.48
N GLY A 240 0.03 0.67 6.95
CA GLY A 240 0.23 -0.20 5.78
C GLY A 240 0.91 -1.54 6.13
N GLY A 241 1.42 -2.22 5.10
CA GLY A 241 1.90 -3.60 5.20
C GLY A 241 0.76 -4.64 5.14
N SER A 242 1.10 -5.88 4.77
CA SER A 242 0.14 -6.97 4.65
C SER A 242 0.31 -8.02 5.76
N GLY A 243 -0.82 -8.50 6.28
CA GLY A 243 -0.85 -9.56 7.29
C GLY A 243 -0.23 -9.15 8.64
N THR A 244 0.31 -10.14 9.36
CA THR A 244 0.91 -9.92 10.68
C THR A 244 2.26 -9.22 10.55
N LEU A 245 2.42 -8.10 11.26
CA LEU A 245 3.68 -7.36 11.33
C LEU A 245 4.59 -7.92 12.43
N THR A 246 5.89 -7.94 12.17
CA THR A 246 6.95 -8.29 13.13
C THR A 246 7.86 -7.09 13.34
N TYR A 247 8.36 -6.91 14.57
CA TYR A 247 9.23 -5.79 14.94
C TYR A 247 10.62 -6.31 15.28
N SER A 248 11.65 -5.52 15.00
CA SER A 248 13.03 -5.79 15.40
C SER A 248 13.74 -4.48 15.69
N TRP A 249 13.97 -4.22 16.97
CA TRP A 249 14.76 -3.09 17.44
C TRP A 249 16.25 -3.42 17.44
N SER A 250 17.09 -2.45 17.11
CA SER A 250 18.56 -2.55 17.11
C SER A 250 19.16 -2.59 18.53
N THR A 251 18.59 -3.38 19.43
CA THR A 251 19.03 -3.64 20.79
C THR A 251 19.76 -4.99 20.89
N THR A 252 20.44 -5.24 22.01
CA THR A 252 21.11 -6.53 22.28
C THR A 252 20.62 -7.11 23.61
N PRO A 253 19.79 -8.18 23.61
CA PRO A 253 19.18 -8.83 22.46
C PRO A 253 18.15 -7.94 21.74
N ALA A 254 17.83 -8.28 20.49
CA ALA A 254 16.81 -7.56 19.72
C ALA A 254 15.44 -7.68 20.39
N GLN A 255 14.76 -6.56 20.60
CA GLN A 255 13.39 -6.53 21.10
C GLN A 255 12.41 -6.62 19.93
N THR A 256 11.32 -7.38 20.09
CA THR A 256 10.40 -7.73 19.01
C THR A 256 8.98 -7.20 19.18
N ASN A 257 8.78 -6.31 20.14
CA ASN A 257 7.50 -5.64 20.38
C ASN A 257 7.48 -4.27 19.71
N ALA A 258 6.29 -3.68 19.57
CA ALA A 258 6.13 -2.32 19.05
C ALA A 258 6.84 -1.27 19.93
N GLN A 259 6.87 -1.48 21.25
CA GLN A 259 7.65 -0.68 22.19
C GLN A 259 8.95 -1.41 22.56
N ALA A 260 10.06 -0.70 22.52
CA ALA A 260 11.31 -1.12 23.14
C ALA A 260 11.54 -0.34 24.42
N THR A 261 11.87 -1.04 25.49
CA THR A 261 12.09 -0.48 26.84
C THR A 261 13.49 -0.78 27.32
N GLY A 262 13.96 -0.09 28.35
CA GLY A 262 15.25 -0.41 28.95
C GLY A 262 16.42 0.14 28.12
N LEU A 263 16.20 1.24 27.42
CA LEU A 263 17.14 1.83 26.47
C LEU A 263 18.10 2.79 27.20
N SER A 264 19.40 2.64 26.97
CA SER A 264 20.42 3.61 27.36
C SER A 264 20.53 4.74 26.33
N SER A 265 21.38 5.74 26.58
CA SER A 265 21.66 6.76 25.57
C SER A 265 22.23 6.12 24.29
N GLY A 266 21.68 6.50 23.13
CA GLY A 266 22.01 5.87 21.87
C GLY A 266 20.95 6.09 20.80
N THR A 267 21.26 5.71 19.56
CA THR A 267 20.29 5.72 18.46
C THR A 267 19.78 4.30 18.23
N TYR A 268 18.47 4.14 18.22
CA TYR A 268 17.80 2.87 18.03
C TYR A 268 16.98 2.91 16.75
N THR A 269 17.17 1.91 15.90
CA THR A 269 16.39 1.69 14.70
C THR A 269 15.41 0.56 14.96
N VAL A 270 14.16 0.77 14.59
CA VAL A 270 13.15 -0.29 14.51
C VAL A 270 12.90 -0.64 13.07
N THR A 271 13.03 -1.92 12.75
CA THR A 271 12.61 -2.50 11.48
C THR A 271 11.29 -3.21 11.70
N VAL A 272 10.31 -2.94 10.86
CA VAL A 272 9.01 -3.61 10.87
C VAL A 272 8.85 -4.37 9.57
N THR A 273 8.65 -5.67 9.67
CA THR A 273 8.53 -6.57 8.53
C THR A 273 7.13 -7.18 8.50
N ASP A 274 6.47 -7.12 7.36
CA ASP A 274 5.14 -7.70 7.17
C ASP A 274 5.18 -9.20 6.79
N ALA A 275 4.02 -9.82 6.58
CA ALA A 275 3.94 -11.25 6.24
C ALA A 275 4.51 -11.60 4.86
N ASN A 276 4.69 -10.60 3.98
CA ASN A 276 5.26 -10.75 2.65
C ASN A 276 6.78 -10.45 2.63
N ASN A 277 7.42 -10.32 3.81
CA ASN A 277 8.82 -9.93 4.00
C ASN A 277 9.16 -8.49 3.56
N CYS A 278 8.16 -7.64 3.39
CA CYS A 278 8.36 -6.23 3.15
C CYS A 278 8.73 -5.50 4.43
N SER A 279 9.79 -4.68 4.38
CA SER A 279 10.31 -4.02 5.58
C SER A 279 10.35 -2.51 5.43
N GLY A 280 9.78 -1.82 6.42
CA GLY A 280 10.02 -0.40 6.67
C GLY A 280 10.87 -0.23 7.92
N PHE A 281 11.57 0.89 8.04
CA PHE A 281 12.34 1.19 9.24
C PHE A 281 12.31 2.68 9.56
N THR A 282 12.56 2.99 10.82
CA THR A 282 12.76 4.35 11.31
C THR A 282 13.69 4.31 12.51
N SER A 283 14.27 5.45 12.89
CA SER A 283 15.14 5.55 14.04
C SER A 283 14.75 6.69 14.97
N THR A 284 15.11 6.54 16.24
CA THR A 284 15.05 7.60 17.24
C THR A 284 16.34 7.61 18.05
N THR A 285 16.66 8.76 18.64
CA THR A 285 17.78 8.92 19.55
C THR A 285 17.26 9.07 20.97
N ILE A 286 17.70 8.18 21.84
CA ILE A 286 17.57 8.28 23.28
C ILE A 286 18.80 9.02 23.81
N THR A 287 18.55 10.02 24.64
CA THR A 287 19.53 10.92 25.24
C THR A 287 19.54 10.71 26.75
N GLU A 288 20.60 11.20 27.39
CA GLU A 288 20.77 11.19 28.83
C GLU A 288 21.35 12.55 29.29
N PRO A 289 21.26 12.89 30.59
CA PRO A 289 21.93 14.06 31.13
C PRO A 289 23.44 14.02 30.89
N SER A 290 24.03 15.17 30.53
CA SER A 290 25.47 15.29 30.23
C SER A 290 26.37 15.18 31.47
N THR A 291 25.82 15.33 32.68
CA THR A 291 26.55 15.26 33.95
C THR A 291 25.70 14.56 35.00
N ALA A 292 26.30 13.62 35.73
CA ALA A 292 25.68 13.05 36.93
C ALA A 292 25.68 14.06 38.06
N VAL A 293 24.72 13.92 38.98
CA VAL A 293 24.79 14.59 40.28
C VAL A 293 26.06 14.15 41.02
N SER A 294 26.76 15.11 41.60
CA SER A 294 28.05 14.92 42.27
C SER A 294 28.14 15.76 43.54
N ILE A 295 28.95 15.29 44.49
CA ILE A 295 29.39 16.02 45.68
C ILE A 295 30.87 16.31 45.48
N ASP A 296 31.20 17.54 45.11
CA ASP A 296 32.54 17.91 44.63
C ASP A 296 33.50 18.25 45.77
N ASN A 297 32.98 18.71 46.90
CA ASN A 297 33.76 19.06 48.07
C ASN A 297 32.93 18.90 49.35
N ILE A 298 33.60 18.46 50.41
CA ILE A 298 33.06 18.38 51.77
C ILE A 298 34.06 19.07 52.70
N THR A 299 33.60 19.99 53.54
CA THR A 299 34.44 20.71 54.48
C THR A 299 33.83 20.67 55.87
N VAL A 300 34.64 20.28 56.86
CA VAL A 300 34.23 20.14 58.26
C VAL A 300 34.85 21.24 59.11
N THR A 301 34.10 21.72 60.10
CA THR A 301 34.62 22.52 61.22
C THR A 301 34.41 21.72 62.50
N ASN A 302 35.49 21.48 63.22
CA ASN A 302 35.51 20.70 64.47
C ASN A 302 34.83 21.45 65.62
N ILE A 303 34.42 20.70 66.62
CA ILE A 303 33.76 21.20 67.82
C ILE A 303 34.78 22.03 68.62
N SER A 304 34.39 23.20 69.12
CA SER A 304 35.33 24.14 69.77
C SER A 304 35.70 23.75 71.21
N CYS A 305 34.86 22.98 71.90
CA CYS A 305 35.03 22.59 73.30
C CYS A 305 34.65 21.13 73.53
N ASN A 306 35.25 20.48 74.52
CA ASN A 306 34.87 19.13 74.90
C ASN A 306 33.40 19.08 75.35
N GLY A 307 32.60 18.19 74.77
CA GLY A 307 31.16 18.09 75.00
C GLY A 307 30.33 19.16 74.26
N GLY A 308 30.95 19.92 73.37
CA GLY A 308 30.28 20.93 72.55
C GLY A 308 29.43 20.33 71.41
N SER A 309 28.66 21.19 70.75
CA SER A 309 27.81 20.83 69.61
C SER A 309 27.83 21.92 68.54
N ASP A 310 28.95 22.61 68.36
CA ASP A 310 29.09 23.71 67.39
C ASP A 310 29.82 23.30 66.11
N GLY A 311 30.04 22.00 65.90
CA GLY A 311 30.60 21.48 64.67
C GLY A 311 29.70 21.73 63.46
N THR A 312 30.32 21.83 62.27
CA THR A 312 29.58 22.08 61.01
C THR A 312 30.13 21.22 59.88
N VAL A 313 29.26 20.84 58.93
CA VAL A 313 29.65 20.24 57.64
C VAL A 313 29.04 21.07 56.51
N THR A 314 29.88 21.46 55.55
CA THR A 314 29.45 22.17 54.33
C THR A 314 29.82 21.35 53.10
N ILE A 315 28.96 21.37 52.09
CA ILE A 315 29.18 20.63 50.83
C ILE A 315 28.97 21.50 49.60
N ILE A 316 29.69 21.18 48.53
CA ILE A 316 29.46 21.74 47.19
C ILE A 316 28.96 20.62 46.29
N THR A 317 27.83 20.84 45.62
CA THR A 317 27.23 19.89 44.67
C THR A 317 27.21 20.45 43.26
N SER A 318 27.37 19.58 42.26
CA SER A 318 27.23 19.93 40.85
C SER A 318 26.57 18.81 40.05
N GLY A 319 26.27 19.10 38.78
CA GLY A 319 25.62 18.17 37.86
C GLY A 319 24.20 17.75 38.27
N GLY A 320 23.64 16.78 37.55
CA GLY A 320 22.25 16.37 37.70
C GLY A 320 21.25 17.47 37.33
N MET A 321 19.95 17.16 37.41
CA MET A 321 18.90 18.16 37.16
C MET A 321 18.47 18.82 38.47
N GLY A 322 18.70 20.12 38.60
CA GLY A 322 18.21 20.88 39.75
C GLY A 322 16.67 20.96 39.79
N PRO A 323 16.05 21.21 40.97
CA PRO A 323 16.70 21.39 42.28
C PRO A 323 17.20 20.09 42.91
N HIS A 324 18.21 20.18 43.80
CA HIS A 324 18.72 19.06 44.58
C HIS A 324 18.01 18.96 45.95
N ALA A 325 17.72 17.74 46.37
CA ALA A 325 17.26 17.39 47.72
C ALA A 325 18.41 16.78 48.52
N TYR A 326 18.52 17.14 49.79
CA TYR A 326 19.57 16.68 50.69
C TYR A 326 18.96 15.81 51.79
N SER A 327 19.62 14.71 52.15
CA SER A 327 19.24 13.85 53.26
C SER A 327 20.48 13.41 54.02
N TRP A 328 20.65 13.95 55.23
CA TRP A 328 21.77 13.62 56.12
C TRP A 328 21.43 12.49 57.09
N SER A 329 22.45 11.81 57.63
CA SER A 329 22.30 10.75 58.64
C SER A 329 21.63 11.23 59.94
N ASN A 330 21.67 12.52 60.23
CA ASN A 330 20.99 13.16 61.36
C ASN A 330 19.57 13.64 61.01
N SER A 331 19.01 13.22 59.87
CA SER A 331 17.68 13.61 59.35
C SER A 331 17.55 15.08 58.93
N ASP A 332 18.66 15.82 58.81
CA ASP A 332 18.63 17.17 58.23
C ASP A 332 18.45 17.11 56.70
N THR A 333 17.84 18.16 56.14
CA THR A 333 17.51 18.29 54.71
C THR A 333 18.10 19.53 54.04
N THR A 334 18.91 20.28 54.77
CA THR A 334 19.66 21.42 54.26
C THR A 334 20.96 20.96 53.60
N GLN A 335 21.46 21.75 52.65
CA GLN A 335 22.75 21.48 52.01
C GLN A 335 23.90 21.45 53.03
N ASN A 336 23.91 22.42 53.95
CA ASN A 336 24.96 22.59 54.95
C ASN A 336 24.37 22.42 56.35
N ILE A 337 25.00 21.58 57.17
CA ILE A 337 24.54 21.27 58.52
C ILE A 337 25.46 21.85 59.59
N SER A 338 24.86 22.22 60.72
CA SER A 338 25.55 22.82 61.87
C SER A 338 24.91 22.30 63.15
N GLY A 339 25.49 22.60 64.31
CA GLY A 339 24.97 22.10 65.58
C GLY A 339 25.41 20.66 65.87
N LEU A 340 26.58 20.25 65.37
CA LEU A 340 27.01 18.86 65.32
C LEU A 340 27.95 18.51 66.48
N THR A 341 27.85 17.28 66.95
CA THR A 341 28.75 16.66 67.93
C THR A 341 29.84 15.84 67.24
N ILE A 342 30.79 15.30 68.00
CA ILE A 342 31.82 14.36 67.50
C ILE A 342 31.18 13.21 66.69
N GLY A 343 31.78 12.89 65.54
CA GLY A 343 31.31 11.83 64.64
C GLY A 343 31.43 12.18 63.16
N ALA A 344 31.10 11.23 62.30
CA ALA A 344 31.01 11.43 60.85
C ALA A 344 29.54 11.41 60.41
N TYR A 345 29.21 12.22 59.41
CA TYR A 345 27.85 12.38 58.89
C TYR A 345 27.80 11.92 57.43
N THR A 346 26.82 11.08 57.09
CA THR A 346 26.59 10.64 55.71
C THR A 346 25.52 11.51 55.05
N ILE A 347 25.67 11.76 53.77
CA ILE A 347 24.74 12.55 52.96
C ILE A 347 24.33 11.77 51.71
N VAL A 348 23.05 11.86 51.36
CA VAL A 348 22.51 11.50 50.05
C VAL A 348 21.95 12.76 49.40
N VAL A 349 22.50 13.14 48.26
CA VAL A 349 22.00 14.22 47.41
C VAL A 349 21.20 13.58 46.28
N THR A 350 19.95 13.99 46.11
CA THR A 350 19.05 13.50 45.05
C THR A 350 18.69 14.64 44.12
N ASP A 351 18.81 14.45 42.82
CA ASP A 351 18.37 15.44 41.84
C ASP A 351 16.87 15.33 41.53
N ASN A 352 16.32 16.24 40.70
CA ASN A 352 14.90 16.27 40.38
C ASN A 352 14.42 15.05 39.56
N ASN A 353 15.34 14.31 38.94
CA ASN A 353 15.05 13.08 38.22
C ASN A 353 15.19 11.83 39.09
N GLY A 354 15.55 11.99 40.37
CA GLY A 354 15.74 10.87 41.31
C GLY A 354 17.14 10.26 41.28
N CYS A 355 18.10 10.86 40.58
CA CYS A 355 19.48 10.41 40.54
C CYS A 355 20.20 10.78 41.84
N THR A 356 21.04 9.89 42.38
CA THR A 356 21.66 10.10 43.70
C THR A 356 23.18 10.14 43.69
N ALA A 357 23.75 10.98 44.55
CA ALA A 357 25.15 10.96 44.95
C ALA A 357 25.25 10.82 46.47
N ASN A 358 26.18 9.99 46.95
CA ASN A 358 26.35 9.71 48.36
C ASN A 358 27.78 10.00 48.79
N ALA A 359 27.95 10.53 50.00
CA ALA A 359 29.27 10.71 50.60
C ALA A 359 29.21 10.66 52.13
N THR A 360 30.39 10.61 52.74
CA THR A 360 30.58 10.65 54.20
C THR A 360 31.56 11.78 54.51
N SER A 361 31.25 12.61 55.50
CA SER A 361 32.17 13.64 55.98
C SER A 361 33.41 13.04 56.63
N ASP A 362 34.48 13.82 56.73
CA ASP A 362 35.52 13.54 57.71
C ASP A 362 34.92 13.47 59.12
N THR A 363 35.60 12.76 60.03
CA THR A 363 35.15 12.67 61.41
C THR A 363 35.39 14.00 62.11
N LEU A 364 34.31 14.66 62.53
CA LEU A 364 34.40 15.82 63.38
C LEU A 364 35.03 15.40 64.71
N THR A 365 36.01 16.15 65.17
CA THR A 365 36.68 15.92 66.46
C THR A 365 36.35 17.03 67.44
N GLU A 366 36.60 16.77 68.72
CA GLU A 366 36.55 17.77 69.79
C GLU A 366 37.87 17.75 70.59
N PRO A 367 38.22 18.84 71.28
CA PRO A 367 39.35 18.85 72.20
C PRO A 367 39.19 17.80 73.31
N SER A 368 40.29 17.34 73.88
CA SER A 368 40.24 16.53 75.11
C SER A 368 39.62 17.32 76.26
N ALA A 369 39.01 16.62 77.21
CA ALA A 369 38.45 17.25 78.41
C ALA A 369 39.54 18.04 79.17
N LEU A 370 39.20 19.25 79.62
CA LEU A 370 40.08 20.05 80.46
C LEU A 370 40.24 19.36 81.83
N PHE A 371 41.48 19.16 82.23
CA PHE A 371 41.85 18.51 83.49
C PHE A 371 42.85 19.38 84.23
N THR A 372 42.61 19.59 85.53
CA THR A 372 43.46 20.39 86.41
C THR A 372 43.77 19.61 87.68
N SER A 373 45.03 19.60 88.10
CA SER A 373 45.46 19.07 89.40
C SER A 373 46.47 20.01 90.04
N ALA A 374 46.34 20.27 91.34
CA ALA A 374 47.23 21.16 92.07
C ALA A 374 47.97 20.43 93.20
N VAL A 375 49.24 20.76 93.40
CA VAL A 375 50.06 20.26 94.51
C VAL A 375 50.57 21.45 95.32
N GLY A 376 50.19 21.51 96.59
CA GLY A 376 50.63 22.55 97.51
C GLY A 376 51.97 22.21 98.18
N THR A 377 52.82 23.22 98.35
CA THR A 377 53.99 23.18 99.23
C THR A 377 53.70 24.04 100.47
N ASN A 378 53.82 23.44 101.65
CA ASN A 378 53.59 24.14 102.92
C ASN A 378 54.68 25.17 103.19
N VAL A 379 54.32 26.22 103.93
CA VAL A 379 55.26 27.19 104.49
C VAL A 379 56.27 26.52 105.43
N THR A 380 57.51 27.00 105.46
CA THR A 380 58.58 26.32 106.20
C THR A 380 58.50 26.54 107.71
N CYS A 381 58.11 27.72 108.19
CA CYS A 381 57.85 28.01 109.61
C CYS A 381 56.56 28.82 109.83
N ASN A 382 56.15 28.94 111.10
CA ASN A 382 54.97 29.71 111.49
C ASN A 382 55.17 31.22 111.23
N GLY A 383 54.37 31.78 110.32
CA GLY A 383 54.41 33.18 109.93
C GLY A 383 55.21 33.48 108.65
N ASP A 384 55.73 32.45 107.98
CA ASP A 384 56.37 32.60 106.67
C ASP A 384 55.33 32.62 105.54
N ASP A 385 55.66 33.34 104.46
CA ASP A 385 54.91 33.40 103.21
C ASP A 385 55.73 32.75 102.07
N ASP A 386 56.27 31.56 102.31
CA ASP A 386 57.11 30.82 101.35
C ASP A 386 56.43 29.55 100.78
N GLY A 387 55.12 29.41 100.99
CA GLY A 387 54.31 28.36 100.39
C GLY A 387 54.13 28.55 98.88
N ALA A 388 53.74 27.47 98.19
CA ALA A 388 53.54 27.48 96.74
C ALA A 388 52.40 26.53 96.33
N VAL A 389 51.83 26.77 95.16
CA VAL A 389 50.89 25.86 94.49
C VAL A 389 51.41 25.61 93.07
N ASP A 390 51.74 24.36 92.78
CA ASP A 390 52.09 23.88 91.44
C ASP A 390 50.81 23.35 90.77
N LEU A 391 50.36 24.03 89.71
CA LEU A 391 49.14 23.68 88.98
C LEU A 391 49.50 23.01 87.66
N THR A 392 49.11 21.74 87.53
CA THR A 392 49.17 21.04 86.25
C THR A 392 47.84 21.15 85.52
N VAL A 393 47.84 21.77 84.34
CA VAL A 393 46.68 21.80 83.43
C VAL A 393 46.97 20.94 82.19
N SER A 394 46.00 20.12 81.78
CA SER A 394 46.07 19.34 80.54
C SER A 394 44.71 19.25 79.85
N GLY A 395 44.70 19.03 78.53
CA GLY A 395 43.48 19.02 77.73
C GLY A 395 42.82 20.38 77.55
N GLY A 396 41.64 20.45 76.96
CA GLY A 396 41.02 21.71 76.54
C GLY A 396 41.75 22.35 75.34
N VAL A 397 41.55 23.66 75.16
CA VAL A 397 42.13 24.44 74.06
C VAL A 397 43.02 25.53 74.63
N VAL A 398 44.26 25.59 74.16
CA VAL A 398 45.23 26.64 74.53
C VAL A 398 44.98 27.94 73.74
N PRO A 399 45.31 29.12 74.29
CA PRO A 399 45.92 29.37 75.60
C PRO A 399 44.92 29.33 76.78
N TYR A 400 45.37 28.90 77.96
CA TYR A 400 44.57 28.94 79.19
C TYR A 400 44.65 30.31 79.87
N GLY A 401 43.60 30.66 80.62
CA GLY A 401 43.58 31.79 81.54
C GLY A 401 43.49 31.31 82.98
N TYR A 402 44.27 31.92 83.86
CA TYR A 402 44.33 31.58 85.29
C TYR A 402 43.80 32.75 86.13
N SER A 403 43.14 32.44 87.25
CA SER A 403 42.62 33.44 88.19
C SER A 403 42.53 32.81 89.57
N TRP A 404 43.46 33.14 90.44
CA TRP A 404 43.54 32.59 91.78
C TRP A 404 42.75 33.40 92.81
N SER A 405 42.11 32.71 93.75
CA SER A 405 41.54 33.32 94.96
C SER A 405 42.23 32.78 96.22
N PRO A 406 42.53 33.64 97.23
CA PRO A 406 42.41 35.10 97.20
C PRO A 406 43.52 35.76 96.38
N GLY A 407 43.32 37.00 95.92
CA GLY A 407 44.39 37.85 95.37
C GLY A 407 44.35 38.11 93.86
N GLY A 408 43.69 37.27 93.06
CA GLY A 408 43.48 37.51 91.62
C GLY A 408 44.73 37.32 90.75
N GLU A 409 45.72 36.57 91.21
CA GLU A 409 46.92 36.25 90.42
C GLU A 409 46.55 35.47 89.14
N THR A 410 47.29 35.70 88.06
CA THR A 410 47.00 35.13 86.73
C THR A 410 48.11 34.23 86.19
N SER A 411 49.10 33.88 87.02
CA SER A 411 50.11 32.86 86.68
C SER A 411 49.54 31.45 86.81
N GLU A 412 50.14 30.49 86.09
CA GLU A 412 49.80 29.07 86.25
C GLU A 412 50.06 28.61 87.68
N ASP A 413 51.28 28.83 88.18
CA ASP A 413 51.68 28.49 89.55
C ASP A 413 51.57 29.69 90.50
N LEU A 414 51.35 29.42 91.78
CA LEU A 414 51.52 30.39 92.85
C LEU A 414 52.82 30.13 93.59
N SER A 415 53.50 31.21 93.99
CA SER A 415 54.66 31.17 94.88
C SER A 415 54.58 32.29 95.91
N GLY A 416 55.28 32.14 97.03
CA GLY A 416 55.33 33.16 98.07
C GLY A 416 54.01 33.34 98.83
N GLN A 417 53.30 32.23 99.07
CA GLN A 417 51.96 32.23 99.65
C GLN A 417 51.98 31.86 101.13
N GLY A 418 51.24 32.59 101.96
CA GLY A 418 51.03 32.26 103.39
C GLY A 418 50.10 31.06 103.58
N PRO A 419 49.92 30.57 104.83
CA PRO A 419 49.01 29.46 105.10
C PRO A 419 47.54 29.85 104.83
N GLY A 420 46.85 29.10 103.96
CA GLY A 420 45.44 29.36 103.64
C GLY A 420 44.90 28.51 102.50
N PRO A 421 43.58 28.57 102.25
CA PRO A 421 42.97 27.98 101.07
C PRO A 421 43.25 28.84 99.83
N TYR A 422 43.69 28.19 98.75
CA TYR A 422 43.84 28.77 97.41
C TYR A 422 42.97 27.97 96.44
N SER A 423 42.26 28.64 95.54
CA SER A 423 41.34 28.03 94.57
C SER A 423 41.37 28.71 93.22
#